data_AF-A0A7J4ETP7-F1
#
_entry.id   AF-A0A7J4ETP7-F1
#
_cell.length_a   1.000
_cell.length_b   1.000
_cell.length_c   1.000
_cell.angle_alpha   90.00
_cell.angle_beta   90.00
_cell.angle_gamma   90.00
#
_symmetry.space_group_name_H-M   'P 1'
#
loop_
_entity.id
_entity.type
_entity.pdbx_description
1 polymer ?
#
loop_
_entity_poly.entity_id
_entity_poly.type
_entity_poly.pdbx_seq_one_letter_code
_entity_poly.pdbx_strand_id
1 'polypeptide(L)'
;MRSIRDLNRFSFSRGALFTILSQKRIDLVKKKHPIAMQKLDYIASYWKSKKKIPPWLNLTPVMSVRILLKAIGFTKSEIRNSLKNPSKIGDEKIEDLIWNSLFTDYIYSPLAVKHQFARGKLGEAIIKDWLEHRRIEFRDEYDMRGESKKTPDFFFPEPINVNGKRIKWIESKALFGDPKTHWIYSKKQYLRYRELFGDGYVVYWFGYVKGLDSDVDILSSRFFNSRLKNALLDMKVFTAGVSLLKDENFQKRMEKLAIKSFVNLGCELPVPGVEIPELIKRDNFREYMKTKDFLEGMAKLIELYSEGRIMLICREKDWRKCHRKHISWVLRNMGFDVIHLRAF
;
A
#
# COMPACT_ATOMS: atom_id res chain seq x y z
N MET A 1 3.26 -3.74 -19.02
CA MET A 1 3.60 -3.86 -17.59
C MET A 1 3.14 -5.21 -17.05
N ARG A 2 4.08 -6.06 -16.60
CA ARG A 2 3.84 -7.41 -16.07
C ARG A 2 4.26 -7.54 -14.61
N SER A 3 5.22 -6.77 -14.11
CA SER A 3 5.72 -6.88 -12.72
C SER A 3 6.11 -5.54 -12.13
N ILE A 4 6.40 -5.50 -10.82
CA ILE A 4 6.92 -4.30 -10.13
C ILE A 4 8.21 -3.76 -10.77
N ARG A 5 9.00 -4.62 -11.43
CA ARG A 5 10.22 -4.20 -12.14
C ARG A 5 9.95 -3.29 -13.33
N ASP A 6 8.71 -3.29 -13.83
CA ASP A 6 8.30 -2.46 -14.96
C ASP A 6 7.80 -1.07 -14.54
N LEU A 7 7.72 -0.77 -13.23
CA LEU A 7 7.18 0.51 -12.73
C LEU A 7 8.02 1.74 -13.11
N ASN A 8 9.25 1.54 -13.58
CA ASN A 8 10.13 2.64 -14.02
C ASN A 8 10.24 2.73 -15.55
N ARG A 9 9.47 1.94 -16.31
CA ARG A 9 9.60 1.83 -17.78
C ARG A 9 8.67 2.75 -18.57
N PHE A 10 7.75 3.44 -17.91
CA PHE A 10 6.74 4.26 -18.56
C PHE A 10 6.76 5.69 -17.99
N SER A 11 6.32 6.66 -18.78
CA SER A 11 6.28 8.09 -18.43
C SER A 11 5.13 8.46 -17.47
N PHE A 12 4.72 7.54 -16.60
CA PHE A 12 3.68 7.75 -15.59
C PHE A 12 4.30 7.69 -14.20
N SER A 13 3.61 8.29 -13.21
CA SER A 13 4.04 8.19 -11.83
C SER A 13 4.05 6.73 -11.37
N ARG A 14 4.99 6.40 -10.47
CA ARG A 14 5.14 5.06 -9.92
C ARG A 14 3.84 4.58 -9.26
N GLY A 15 3.18 5.46 -8.51
CA GLY A 15 1.88 5.24 -7.90
C GLY A 15 0.81 4.80 -8.88
N ALA A 16 0.70 5.49 -10.02
CA ALA A 16 -0.28 5.14 -11.05
C ALA A 16 0.01 3.79 -11.69
N LEU A 17 1.27 3.53 -12.03
CA LEU A 17 1.69 2.24 -12.58
C LEU A 17 1.47 1.12 -11.56
N PHE A 18 1.74 1.35 -10.28
CA PHE A 18 1.51 0.37 -9.23
C PHE A 18 0.02 0.04 -9.09
N THR A 19 -0.87 1.03 -9.08
CA THR A 19 -2.33 0.77 -8.99
C THR A 19 -2.87 0.04 -10.20
N ILE A 20 -2.44 0.43 -11.41
CA ILE A 20 -2.84 -0.26 -12.65
C ILE A 20 -2.35 -1.71 -12.63
N LEU A 21 -1.12 -1.95 -12.18
CA LEU A 21 -0.59 -3.31 -12.03
C LEU A 21 -1.43 -4.11 -11.04
N SER A 22 -1.77 -3.50 -9.89
CA SER A 22 -2.57 -4.17 -8.85
C SER A 22 -3.96 -4.54 -9.35
N GLN A 23 -4.66 -3.65 -10.03
CA GLN A 23 -5.97 -3.93 -10.67
C GLN A 23 -5.86 -5.08 -11.68
N LYS A 24 -4.83 -5.07 -12.54
CA LYS A 24 -4.57 -6.15 -13.50
C LYS A 24 -4.31 -7.50 -12.81
N ARG A 25 -3.58 -7.50 -11.69
CA ARG A 25 -3.31 -8.74 -10.93
C ARG A 25 -4.55 -9.27 -10.24
N ILE A 26 -5.38 -8.40 -9.67
CA ILE A 26 -6.67 -8.79 -9.08
C ILE A 26 -7.56 -9.44 -10.14
N ASP A 27 -7.63 -8.87 -11.34
CA ASP A 27 -8.42 -9.41 -12.43
C ASP A 27 -7.89 -10.75 -12.96
N LEU A 28 -6.57 -10.89 -13.06
CA LEU A 28 -5.93 -12.16 -13.39
C LEU A 28 -6.29 -13.24 -12.36
N VAL A 29 -6.26 -12.91 -11.07
CA VAL A 29 -6.62 -13.84 -9.99
C VAL A 29 -8.08 -14.26 -10.10
N LYS A 30 -9.01 -13.31 -10.31
CA LYS A 30 -10.44 -13.61 -10.51
C LYS A 30 -10.66 -14.57 -11.70
N LYS A 31 -9.94 -14.37 -12.81
CA LYS A 31 -10.04 -15.23 -13.99
C LYS A 31 -9.45 -16.63 -13.77
N LYS A 32 -8.30 -16.74 -13.11
CA LYS A 32 -7.54 -18.00 -12.99
C LYS A 32 -7.91 -18.83 -11.77
N HIS A 33 -8.46 -18.22 -10.71
CA HIS A 33 -8.78 -18.94 -9.48
C HIS A 33 -9.76 -20.11 -9.69
N PRO A 34 -10.88 -19.98 -10.45
CA PRO A 34 -11.77 -21.11 -10.70
C PRO A 34 -11.06 -22.29 -11.40
N ILE A 35 -10.20 -22.00 -12.38
CA ILE A 35 -9.43 -23.02 -13.11
C ILE A 35 -8.47 -23.75 -12.17
N ALA A 36 -7.83 -23.01 -11.26
CA ALA A 36 -6.94 -23.60 -10.27
C ALA A 36 -7.68 -24.51 -9.27
N MET A 37 -8.90 -24.13 -8.87
CA MET A 37 -9.75 -24.93 -7.99
C MET A 37 -10.20 -26.25 -8.63
N GLN A 38 -10.28 -26.34 -9.96
CA GLN A 38 -10.59 -27.59 -10.66
C GLN A 38 -9.39 -28.54 -10.77
N LYS A 39 -8.18 -28.08 -10.45
CA LYS A 39 -6.92 -28.84 -10.63
C LYS A 39 -6.19 -29.10 -9.31
N LEU A 40 -6.92 -29.16 -8.19
CA LEU A 40 -6.32 -29.35 -6.86
C LEU A 40 -5.51 -30.66 -6.77
N ASP A 41 -6.03 -31.77 -7.28
CA ASP A 41 -5.33 -33.08 -7.24
C ASP A 41 -4.01 -33.05 -8.00
N TYR A 42 -3.99 -32.38 -9.15
CA TYR A 42 -2.76 -32.15 -9.92
C TYR A 42 -1.78 -31.29 -9.12
N ILE A 43 -2.24 -30.20 -8.49
CA ILE A 43 -1.39 -29.30 -7.70
C ILE A 43 -0.77 -30.06 -6.52
N ALA A 44 -1.56 -30.89 -5.82
CA ALA A 44 -1.09 -31.73 -4.72
C ALA A 44 -0.04 -32.75 -5.19
N SER A 45 -0.31 -33.45 -6.29
CA SER A 45 0.61 -34.44 -6.87
C SER A 45 1.92 -33.79 -7.35
N TYR A 46 1.83 -32.62 -7.98
CA TYR A 46 2.99 -31.85 -8.42
C TYR A 46 3.82 -31.35 -7.23
N TRP A 47 3.18 -30.89 -6.15
CA TRP A 47 3.87 -30.52 -4.91
C TRP A 47 4.55 -31.72 -4.26
N LYS A 48 3.89 -32.87 -4.17
CA LYS A 48 4.45 -34.09 -3.59
C LYS A 48 5.73 -34.52 -4.31
N SER A 49 5.73 -34.46 -5.65
CA SER A 49 6.84 -34.91 -6.49
C SER A 49 7.95 -33.87 -6.68
N LYS A 50 7.61 -32.59 -6.91
CA LYS A 50 8.57 -31.53 -7.27
C LYS A 50 8.87 -30.57 -6.12
N LYS A 51 8.05 -30.59 -5.06
CA LYS A 51 8.12 -29.66 -3.92
C LYS A 51 8.19 -28.20 -4.39
N LYS A 52 7.40 -27.86 -5.41
CA LYS A 52 7.28 -26.53 -6.04
C LYS A 52 5.82 -26.30 -6.45
N ILE A 53 5.39 -25.05 -6.52
CA ILE A 53 4.09 -24.70 -7.10
C ILE A 53 4.17 -24.87 -8.63
N PRO A 54 3.14 -25.45 -9.29
CA PRO A 54 3.11 -25.55 -10.74
C PRO A 54 3.28 -24.19 -11.45
N PRO A 55 4.18 -24.07 -12.45
CA PRO A 55 4.44 -22.80 -13.14
C PRO A 55 3.20 -22.15 -13.78
N TRP A 56 2.22 -22.95 -14.20
CA TRP A 56 1.00 -22.45 -14.83
C TRP A 56 0.05 -21.73 -13.86
N LEU A 57 0.13 -22.03 -12.55
CA LEU A 57 -0.77 -21.45 -11.54
C LEU A 57 -0.64 -19.92 -11.56
N ASN A 58 0.60 -19.41 -11.54
CA ASN A 58 1.00 -18.00 -11.74
C ASN A 58 -0.06 -16.98 -11.27
N LEU A 59 -0.53 -17.16 -10.03
CA LEU A 59 -1.35 -16.21 -9.28
C LEU A 59 -0.42 -15.30 -8.47
N THR A 60 -1.00 -14.42 -7.66
CA THR A 60 -0.19 -13.70 -6.66
C THR A 60 0.37 -14.69 -5.62
N PRO A 61 1.49 -14.38 -4.95
CA PRO A 61 2.15 -15.33 -4.05
C PRO A 61 1.24 -15.90 -2.95
N VAL A 62 0.49 -15.06 -2.23
CA VAL A 62 -0.41 -15.50 -1.15
C VAL A 62 -1.53 -16.36 -1.72
N MET A 63 -2.12 -16.00 -2.87
CA MET A 63 -3.16 -16.83 -3.49
C MET A 63 -2.63 -18.17 -3.98
N SER A 64 -1.40 -18.22 -4.48
CA SER A 64 -0.75 -19.47 -4.89
C SER A 64 -0.55 -20.40 -3.69
N VAL A 65 -0.10 -19.85 -2.55
CA VAL A 65 0.04 -20.58 -1.28
C VAL A 65 -1.32 -21.07 -0.77
N ARG A 66 -2.36 -20.23 -0.77
CA ARG A 66 -3.69 -20.64 -0.32
C ARG A 66 -4.25 -21.80 -1.14
N ILE A 67 -4.04 -21.80 -2.45
CA ILE A 67 -4.48 -22.90 -3.32
C ILE A 67 -3.64 -24.14 -3.09
N LEU A 68 -2.32 -24.02 -2.91
CA LEU A 68 -1.46 -25.15 -2.57
C LEU A 68 -1.91 -25.80 -1.26
N LEU A 69 -2.07 -25.02 -0.19
CA LEU A 69 -2.52 -25.52 1.11
C LEU A 69 -3.88 -26.21 1.01
N LYS A 70 -4.81 -25.62 0.25
CA LYS A 70 -6.11 -26.24 -0.02
C LYS A 70 -5.98 -27.57 -0.77
N ALA A 71 -5.08 -27.65 -1.75
CA ALA A 71 -4.84 -28.86 -2.55
C ALA A 71 -4.27 -30.01 -1.69
N ILE A 72 -3.43 -29.70 -0.71
CA ILE A 72 -2.85 -30.71 0.21
C ILE A 72 -3.73 -30.98 1.45
N GLY A 73 -5.00 -30.56 1.43
CA GLY A 73 -6.01 -30.95 2.42
C GLY A 73 -6.37 -29.91 3.49
N PHE A 74 -5.72 -28.75 3.54
CA PHE A 74 -6.00 -27.77 4.59
C PHE A 74 -7.39 -27.15 4.42
N THR A 75 -8.09 -26.99 5.54
CA THR A 75 -9.36 -26.26 5.63
C THR A 75 -9.15 -24.74 5.51
N LYS A 76 -10.24 -24.00 5.28
CA LYS A 76 -10.19 -22.53 5.23
C LYS A 76 -9.67 -21.91 6.54
N SER A 77 -9.96 -22.54 7.67
CA SER A 77 -9.52 -22.08 9.00
C SER A 77 -8.03 -22.32 9.18
N GLU A 78 -7.55 -23.53 8.88
CA GLU A 78 -6.13 -23.88 8.96
C GLU A 78 -5.29 -22.99 8.04
N ILE A 79 -5.71 -22.78 6.78
CA ILE A 79 -5.03 -21.87 5.85
C ILE A 79 -4.89 -20.46 6.45
N ARG A 80 -5.97 -19.94 7.04
CA ARG A 80 -5.95 -18.61 7.69
C ARG A 80 -4.98 -18.60 8.87
N ASN A 81 -4.97 -19.66 9.67
CA ASN A 81 -4.10 -19.77 10.84
C ASN A 81 -2.62 -19.92 10.44
N SER A 82 -2.31 -20.67 9.38
CA SER A 82 -0.95 -20.81 8.83
C SER A 82 -0.43 -19.49 8.27
N LEU A 83 -1.25 -18.70 7.59
CA LEU A 83 -0.83 -17.35 7.13
C LEU A 83 -0.58 -16.38 8.30
N LYS A 84 -1.24 -16.57 9.44
CA LYS A 84 -1.02 -15.80 10.67
C LYS A 84 0.14 -16.32 11.51
N ASN A 85 0.40 -17.63 11.47
CA ASN A 85 1.40 -18.32 12.29
C ASN A 85 2.15 -19.36 11.43
N PRO A 86 3.03 -18.94 10.51
CA PRO A 86 3.65 -19.87 9.56
C PRO A 86 4.45 -20.98 10.25
N SER A 87 5.15 -20.67 11.35
CA SER A 87 5.97 -21.61 12.12
C SER A 87 5.21 -22.79 12.74
N LYS A 88 3.88 -22.72 12.83
CA LYS A 88 3.05 -23.83 13.36
C LYS A 88 2.76 -24.93 12.33
N ILE A 89 3.18 -24.76 11.07
CA ILE A 89 2.82 -25.70 10.01
C ILE A 89 3.65 -26.98 10.00
N GLY A 90 4.81 -26.99 10.66
CA GLY A 90 5.68 -28.17 10.80
C GLY A 90 6.48 -28.57 9.55
N ASP A 91 6.05 -28.17 8.34
CA ASP A 91 6.83 -28.33 7.10
C ASP A 91 7.62 -27.05 6.79
N GLU A 92 8.95 -27.11 6.98
CA GLU A 92 9.87 -25.98 6.78
C GLU A 92 9.75 -25.35 5.38
N LYS A 93 9.51 -26.17 4.34
CA LYS A 93 9.42 -25.68 2.97
C LYS A 93 8.13 -24.93 2.72
N ILE A 94 7.03 -25.38 3.33
CA ILE A 94 5.75 -24.66 3.26
C ILE A 94 5.83 -23.39 4.11
N GLU A 95 6.47 -23.43 5.28
CA GLU A 95 6.72 -22.25 6.10
C GLU A 95 7.50 -21.17 5.31
N ASP A 96 8.61 -21.53 4.69
CA ASP A 96 9.42 -20.63 3.86
C ASP A 96 8.60 -20.00 2.72
N LEU A 97 7.77 -20.83 2.09
CA LEU A 97 6.89 -20.40 1.01
C LEU A 97 5.83 -19.41 1.53
N ILE A 98 5.25 -19.65 2.72
CA ILE A 98 4.32 -18.73 3.36
C ILE A 98 5.02 -17.41 3.67
N TRP A 99 6.15 -17.41 4.39
CA TRP A 99 6.89 -16.19 4.73
C TRP A 99 7.26 -15.38 3.50
N ASN A 100 7.83 -16.05 2.48
CA ASN A 100 8.14 -15.38 1.22
C ASN A 100 6.88 -14.79 0.55
N SER A 101 5.74 -15.47 0.61
CA SER A 101 4.48 -14.94 0.06
C SER A 101 4.00 -13.68 0.80
N LEU A 102 4.16 -13.62 2.12
CA LEU A 102 3.78 -12.46 2.93
C LEU A 102 4.63 -11.23 2.61
N PHE A 103 5.90 -11.42 2.24
CA PHE A 103 6.80 -10.33 1.88
C PHE A 103 6.81 -9.96 0.39
N THR A 104 6.24 -10.80 -0.49
CA THR A 104 6.30 -10.58 -1.95
C THR A 104 4.94 -10.34 -2.60
N ASP A 105 3.84 -10.67 -1.93
CA ASP A 105 2.50 -10.38 -2.45
C ASP A 105 2.06 -8.95 -2.11
N TYR A 106 2.11 -8.07 -3.10
CA TYR A 106 1.67 -6.67 -2.99
C TYR A 106 0.16 -6.46 -3.17
N ILE A 107 -0.65 -7.52 -3.16
CA ILE A 107 -2.11 -7.47 -3.30
C ILE A 107 -2.82 -7.99 -2.05
N TYR A 108 -2.49 -9.21 -1.60
CA TYR A 108 -3.26 -9.93 -0.57
C TYR A 108 -2.49 -10.20 0.72
N SER A 109 -1.21 -9.83 0.82
CA SER A 109 -0.48 -9.92 2.09
C SER A 109 -0.98 -8.89 3.12
N PRO A 110 -0.77 -9.11 4.42
CA PRO A 110 -1.06 -8.09 5.45
C PRO A 110 -0.34 -6.76 5.17
N LEU A 111 0.89 -6.80 4.64
CA LEU A 111 1.66 -5.62 4.28
C LEU A 111 1.05 -4.86 3.09
N ALA A 112 0.56 -5.59 2.07
CA ALA A 112 -0.14 -4.99 0.94
C ALA A 112 -1.43 -4.28 1.37
N VAL A 113 -2.17 -4.88 2.29
CA VAL A 113 -3.38 -4.31 2.88
C VAL A 113 -3.05 -3.02 3.62
N LYS A 114 -2.01 -3.03 4.49
CA LYS A 114 -1.53 -1.83 5.19
C LYS A 114 -1.09 -0.74 4.22
N HIS A 115 -0.42 -1.10 3.13
CA HIS A 115 0.00 -0.15 2.10
C HIS A 115 -1.19 0.45 1.33
N GLN A 116 -2.24 -0.34 1.05
CA GLN A 116 -3.47 0.18 0.47
C GLN A 116 -4.14 1.20 1.41
N PHE A 117 -4.27 0.86 2.70
CA PHE A 117 -4.80 1.79 3.70
C PHE A 117 -3.97 3.06 3.84
N ALA A 118 -2.65 2.94 3.90
CA ALA A 118 -1.75 4.09 4.03
C ALA A 118 -1.92 5.09 2.87
N ARG A 119 -2.06 4.59 1.64
CA ARG A 119 -2.31 5.44 0.47
C ARG A 119 -3.71 6.07 0.45
N GLY A 120 -4.73 5.37 0.96
CA GLY A 120 -6.08 5.91 1.14
C GLY A 120 -6.06 7.12 2.08
N LYS A 121 -5.55 6.91 3.30
CA LYS A 121 -5.37 7.96 4.30
C LYS A 121 -4.54 9.14 3.80
N LEU A 122 -3.46 8.88 3.07
CA LEU A 122 -2.63 9.95 2.48
C LEU A 122 -3.41 10.79 1.45
N GLY A 123 -4.28 10.15 0.66
CA GLY A 123 -5.19 10.83 -0.26
C GLY A 123 -6.22 11.70 0.48
N GLU A 124 -6.88 11.13 1.49
CA GLU A 124 -7.83 11.85 2.35
C GLU A 124 -7.16 13.04 3.06
N ALA A 125 -5.94 12.85 3.61
CA ALA A 125 -5.18 13.91 4.26
C ALA A 125 -4.93 15.12 3.34
N ILE A 126 -4.70 14.90 2.03
CA ILE A 126 -4.54 16.01 1.07
C ILE A 126 -5.83 16.85 0.95
N ILE A 127 -7.00 16.21 0.94
CA ILE A 127 -8.28 16.91 0.85
C ILE A 127 -8.58 17.60 2.18
N LYS A 128 -8.35 16.90 3.30
CA LYS A 128 -8.52 17.43 4.65
C LYS A 128 -7.70 18.71 4.85
N ASP A 129 -6.40 18.67 4.54
CA ASP A 129 -5.53 19.84 4.57
C ASP A 129 -6.12 20.97 3.72
N TRP A 130 -6.59 20.68 2.50
CA TRP A 130 -7.14 21.69 1.59
C TRP A 130 -8.40 22.38 2.14
N LEU A 131 -9.28 21.62 2.81
CA LEU A 131 -10.50 22.10 3.46
C LEU A 131 -10.18 22.95 4.69
N GLU A 132 -9.31 22.46 5.58
CA GLU A 132 -8.93 23.13 6.82
C GLU A 132 -8.25 24.48 6.58
N HIS A 133 -7.34 24.55 5.61
CA HIS A 133 -6.69 25.82 5.22
C HIS A 133 -7.68 26.88 4.72
N ARG A 134 -8.86 26.46 4.26
CA ARG A 134 -9.95 27.33 3.79
C ARG A 134 -11.04 27.54 4.83
N ARG A 135 -10.89 26.95 6.03
CA ARG A 135 -11.90 26.96 7.10
C ARG A 135 -13.26 26.46 6.62
N ILE A 136 -13.24 25.48 5.73
CA ILE A 136 -14.47 24.81 5.27
C ILE A 136 -14.83 23.75 6.31
N GLU A 137 -16.02 23.85 6.88
CA GLU A 137 -16.57 22.84 7.77
C GLU A 137 -16.95 21.59 6.97
N PHE A 138 -16.58 20.42 7.48
CA PHE A 138 -16.94 19.13 6.91
C PHE A 138 -17.13 18.11 8.04
N ARG A 139 -17.87 17.06 7.73
CA ARG A 139 -17.97 15.84 8.54
C ARG A 139 -17.29 14.71 7.79
N ASP A 140 -16.52 13.89 8.49
CA ASP A 140 -15.92 12.68 7.94
C ASP A 140 -16.75 11.41 8.27
N GLU A 141 -16.26 10.24 7.86
CA GLU A 141 -16.92 8.96 8.18
C GLU A 141 -17.10 8.75 9.70
N TYR A 142 -16.17 9.21 10.53
CA TYR A 142 -16.24 9.07 11.98
C TYR A 142 -17.37 9.93 12.55
N ASP A 143 -17.47 11.18 12.11
CA ASP A 143 -18.50 12.13 12.56
C ASP A 143 -19.92 11.71 12.16
N MET A 144 -20.06 11.01 11.02
CA MET A 144 -21.35 10.57 10.49
C MET A 144 -21.79 9.17 10.99
N ARG A 145 -21.04 8.55 11.91
CA ARG A 145 -21.37 7.21 12.43
C ARG A 145 -22.71 7.23 13.15
N GLY A 146 -23.68 6.46 12.64
CA GLY A 146 -25.02 6.33 13.22
C GLY A 146 -26.11 7.09 12.46
N GLU A 147 -25.75 8.06 11.62
CA GLU A 147 -26.71 8.83 10.81
C GLU A 147 -27.00 8.13 9.47
N SER A 148 -26.01 7.45 8.88
CA SER A 148 -26.22 6.64 7.67
C SER A 148 -25.23 5.46 7.59
N LYS A 149 -25.64 4.38 6.91
CA LYS A 149 -24.80 3.18 6.71
C LYS A 149 -23.70 3.37 5.66
N LYS A 150 -23.75 4.44 4.86
CA LYS A 150 -22.80 4.74 3.78
C LYS A 150 -22.55 6.24 3.71
N THR A 151 -21.34 6.64 4.03
CA THR A 151 -20.92 8.04 4.12
C THR A 151 -19.80 8.30 3.11
N PRO A 152 -19.81 9.43 2.39
CA PRO A 152 -18.64 9.85 1.62
C PRO A 152 -17.48 10.18 2.56
N ASP A 153 -16.25 10.21 2.05
CA ASP A 153 -15.07 10.54 2.87
C ASP A 153 -15.14 11.95 3.47
N PHE A 154 -15.72 12.90 2.73
CA PHE A 154 -15.99 14.27 3.19
C PHE A 154 -17.41 14.66 2.83
N PHE A 155 -18.22 15.02 3.82
CA PHE A 155 -19.56 15.55 3.67
C PHE A 155 -19.60 17.01 4.15
N PHE A 156 -20.32 17.86 3.41
CA PHE A 156 -20.52 19.27 3.77
C PHE A 156 -21.98 19.48 4.17
N PRO A 157 -22.26 19.88 5.43
CA PRO A 157 -23.62 20.24 5.85
C PRO A 157 -24.22 21.31 4.94
N GLU A 158 -23.43 22.35 4.67
CA GLU A 158 -23.75 23.41 3.71
C GLU A 158 -22.98 23.20 2.39
N PRO A 159 -23.62 23.27 1.22
CA PRO A 159 -22.93 23.09 -0.05
C PRO A 159 -21.84 24.13 -0.28
N ILE A 160 -20.68 23.68 -0.74
CA ILE A 160 -19.53 24.54 -1.05
C ILE A 160 -19.34 24.69 -2.55
N ASN A 161 -18.72 25.80 -2.98
CA ASN A 161 -18.35 26.02 -4.38
C ASN A 161 -16.93 25.50 -4.64
N VAL A 162 -16.80 24.48 -5.51
CA VAL A 162 -15.51 23.90 -5.91
C VAL A 162 -15.49 23.78 -7.43
N ASN A 163 -14.47 24.35 -8.07
CA ASN A 163 -14.29 24.31 -9.53
C ASN A 163 -15.55 24.75 -10.32
N GLY A 164 -16.25 25.77 -9.82
CA GLY A 164 -17.45 26.33 -10.45
C GLY A 164 -18.74 25.55 -10.20
N LYS A 165 -18.74 24.50 -9.38
CA LYS A 165 -19.94 23.72 -9.01
C LYS A 165 -20.22 23.77 -7.52
N ARG A 166 -21.50 23.78 -7.14
CA ARG A 166 -21.94 23.57 -5.76
C ARG A 166 -21.98 22.07 -5.46
N ILE A 167 -21.28 21.64 -4.42
CA ILE A 167 -21.18 20.22 -4.04
C ILE A 167 -21.46 20.04 -2.54
N LYS A 168 -21.90 18.83 -2.17
CA LYS A 168 -22.13 18.41 -0.78
C LYS A 168 -21.20 17.30 -0.30
N TRP A 169 -20.40 16.71 -1.18
CA TRP A 169 -19.46 15.67 -0.77
C TRP A 169 -18.25 15.53 -1.71
N ILE A 170 -17.17 14.97 -1.16
CA ILE A 170 -15.99 14.53 -1.90
C ILE A 170 -15.64 13.10 -1.47
N GLU A 171 -15.37 12.23 -2.45
CA GLU A 171 -14.88 10.88 -2.23
C GLU A 171 -13.46 10.73 -2.78
N SER A 172 -12.54 10.28 -1.93
CA SER A 172 -11.11 10.08 -2.17
C SER A 172 -10.81 8.64 -2.59
N LYS A 173 -10.28 8.46 -3.80
CA LYS A 173 -9.91 7.13 -4.33
C LYS A 173 -8.42 7.06 -4.66
N ALA A 174 -7.66 6.40 -3.79
CA ALA A 174 -6.24 6.10 -3.99
C ALA A 174 -6.01 4.94 -5.00
N LEU A 175 -6.63 5.04 -6.18
CA LEU A 175 -6.51 4.09 -7.29
C LEU A 175 -6.62 4.81 -8.65
N PHE A 176 -6.29 4.09 -9.73
CA PHE A 176 -6.51 4.56 -11.09
C PHE A 176 -7.95 4.28 -11.53
N GLY A 177 -8.66 5.31 -11.99
CA GLY A 177 -10.04 5.18 -12.47
C GLY A 177 -10.10 4.52 -13.84
N ASP A 178 -10.27 3.20 -13.89
CA ASP A 178 -10.63 2.48 -15.11
C ASP A 178 -12.16 2.24 -15.19
N PRO A 179 -12.73 2.01 -16.38
CA PRO A 179 -14.19 1.86 -16.55
C PRO A 179 -14.83 0.80 -15.66
N LYS A 180 -14.19 -0.36 -15.50
CA LYS A 180 -14.73 -1.46 -14.69
C LYS A 180 -14.71 -1.12 -13.22
N THR A 181 -13.59 -0.61 -12.71
CA THR A 181 -13.48 -0.21 -11.30
C THR A 181 -14.44 0.94 -10.99
N HIS A 182 -14.52 1.95 -11.87
CA HIS A 182 -15.45 3.07 -11.73
C HIS A 182 -16.90 2.59 -11.65
N TRP A 183 -17.34 1.75 -12.60
CA TRP A 183 -18.71 1.21 -12.60
C TRP A 183 -19.07 0.48 -11.29
N ILE A 184 -18.13 -0.32 -10.75
CA ILE A 184 -18.33 -1.01 -9.48
C ILE A 184 -18.54 -0.02 -8.33
N TYR A 185 -17.73 1.05 -8.25
CA TYR A 185 -17.87 2.05 -7.19
C TYR A 185 -19.09 2.95 -7.40
N SER A 186 -19.42 3.31 -8.63
CA SER A 186 -20.64 4.07 -8.98
C SER A 186 -21.88 3.37 -8.42
N LYS A 187 -22.05 2.07 -8.72
CA LYS A 187 -23.17 1.27 -8.22
C LYS A 187 -23.15 1.04 -6.72
N LYS A 188 -21.97 0.98 -6.09
CA LYS A 188 -21.86 0.69 -4.64
C LYS A 188 -21.97 1.94 -3.77
N GLN A 189 -21.52 3.09 -4.25
CA GLN A 189 -21.27 4.29 -3.44
C GLN A 189 -21.81 5.54 -4.15
N TYR A 190 -21.29 5.91 -5.31
CA TYR A 190 -21.45 7.28 -5.84
C TYR A 190 -22.89 7.65 -6.18
N LEU A 191 -23.62 6.76 -6.85
CA LEU A 191 -25.04 6.99 -7.16
C LEU A 191 -25.85 7.17 -5.89
N ARG A 192 -25.54 6.38 -4.85
CA ARG A 192 -26.21 6.48 -3.56
C ARG A 192 -25.90 7.79 -2.85
N TYR A 193 -24.67 8.26 -2.90
CA TYR A 193 -24.31 9.57 -2.33
C TYR A 193 -25.01 10.69 -3.08
N ARG A 194 -25.12 10.59 -4.40
CA ARG A 194 -25.86 11.56 -5.20
C ARG A 194 -27.35 11.61 -4.86
N GLU A 195 -27.97 10.45 -4.70
CA GLU A 195 -29.37 10.34 -4.25
C GLU A 195 -29.60 10.94 -2.85
N LEU A 196 -28.68 10.69 -1.92
CA LEU A 196 -28.83 11.08 -0.51
C LEU A 196 -28.44 12.54 -0.24
N PHE A 197 -27.37 13.00 -0.89
CA PHE A 197 -26.67 14.23 -0.54
C PHE A 197 -26.60 15.22 -1.69
N GLY A 198 -27.06 14.88 -2.90
CA GLY A 198 -26.93 15.74 -4.08
C GLY A 198 -25.54 15.66 -4.72
N ASP A 199 -25.14 16.70 -5.45
CA ASP A 199 -23.93 16.67 -6.26
C ASP A 199 -22.64 16.59 -5.42
N GLY A 200 -21.64 15.92 -5.97
CA GLY A 200 -20.34 15.74 -5.32
C GLY A 200 -19.27 15.27 -6.28
N TYR A 201 -18.03 15.23 -5.80
CA TYR A 201 -16.88 14.86 -6.60
C TYR A 201 -16.26 13.53 -6.16
N VAL A 202 -15.76 12.78 -7.13
CA VAL A 202 -14.80 11.70 -6.90
C VAL A 202 -13.41 12.15 -7.33
N VAL A 203 -12.40 11.89 -6.50
CA VAL A 203 -10.99 12.19 -6.78
C VAL A 203 -10.23 10.89 -6.99
N TYR A 204 -9.85 10.59 -8.25
CA TYR A 204 -8.91 9.51 -8.56
C TYR A 204 -7.47 10.00 -8.51
N TRP A 205 -6.76 9.68 -7.43
CA TRP A 205 -5.41 10.22 -7.18
C TRP A 205 -4.39 9.88 -8.26
N PHE A 206 -4.54 8.71 -8.88
CA PHE A 206 -3.60 8.17 -9.85
C PHE A 206 -3.99 8.39 -11.30
N GLY A 207 -5.00 9.23 -11.55
CA GLY A 207 -5.56 9.47 -12.88
C GLY A 207 -6.70 8.52 -13.22
N TYR A 208 -7.33 8.77 -14.36
CA TYR A 208 -8.52 8.06 -14.81
C TYR A 208 -8.62 8.07 -16.34
N VAL A 209 -9.39 7.13 -16.90
CA VAL A 209 -9.73 7.12 -18.33
C VAL A 209 -10.73 8.24 -18.62
N LYS A 210 -10.57 8.97 -19.73
CA LYS A 210 -11.52 10.02 -20.12
C LYS A 210 -12.92 9.44 -20.36
N GLY A 211 -13.97 10.19 -20.00
CA GLY A 211 -15.37 9.79 -20.19
C GLY A 211 -15.96 8.91 -19.07
N LEU A 212 -15.35 8.93 -17.88
CA LEU A 212 -15.89 8.24 -16.69
C LEU A 212 -16.82 9.12 -15.84
N ASP A 213 -17.04 10.36 -16.25
CA ASP A 213 -17.77 11.40 -15.55
C ASP A 213 -19.27 11.43 -15.87
N SER A 214 -19.83 10.35 -16.44
CA SER A 214 -21.25 10.26 -16.79
C SER A 214 -22.16 10.18 -15.55
N ASP A 215 -21.77 9.40 -14.55
CA ASP A 215 -22.60 9.08 -13.39
C ASP A 215 -22.35 10.03 -12.22
N VAL A 216 -21.11 10.53 -12.13
CA VAL A 216 -20.61 11.39 -11.07
C VAL A 216 -19.49 12.27 -11.60
N ASP A 217 -19.43 13.50 -11.12
CA ASP A 217 -18.35 14.40 -11.47
C ASP A 217 -16.99 13.93 -10.91
N ILE A 218 -15.94 14.04 -11.72
CA ILE A 218 -14.58 13.69 -11.32
C ILE A 218 -13.74 14.95 -11.18
N LEU A 219 -13.24 15.22 -9.97
CA LEU A 219 -12.29 16.31 -9.73
C LEU A 219 -10.86 15.81 -9.94
N SER A 220 -10.13 16.47 -10.83
CA SER A 220 -8.75 16.11 -11.11
C SER A 220 -7.86 16.25 -9.87
N SER A 221 -7.03 15.26 -9.57
CA SER A 221 -6.03 15.34 -8.49
C SER A 221 -5.01 16.48 -8.68
N ARG A 222 -4.96 17.10 -9.87
CA ARG A 222 -4.17 18.31 -10.14
C ARG A 222 -4.71 19.54 -9.42
N PHE A 223 -6.00 19.56 -9.06
CA PHE A 223 -6.63 20.65 -8.32
C PHE A 223 -5.98 20.89 -6.95
N PHE A 224 -5.54 19.81 -6.28
CA PHE A 224 -4.93 19.90 -4.96
C PHE A 224 -3.42 20.16 -5.05
N ASN A 225 -2.95 21.26 -4.48
CA ASN A 225 -1.53 21.56 -4.32
C ASN A 225 -1.05 21.16 -2.92
N SER A 226 -0.41 19.99 -2.79
CA SER A 226 0.12 19.49 -1.52
C SER A 226 1.42 18.71 -1.73
N ARG A 227 2.37 18.85 -0.79
CA ARG A 227 3.60 18.05 -0.78
C ARG A 227 3.32 16.56 -0.53
N LEU A 228 2.25 16.23 0.18
CA LEU A 228 1.82 14.83 0.42
C LEU A 228 1.46 14.11 -0.89
N LYS A 229 0.95 14.84 -1.88
CA LYS A 229 0.68 14.30 -3.22
C LYS A 229 1.92 13.69 -3.86
N ASN A 230 3.10 14.26 -3.59
CA ASN A 230 4.34 13.70 -4.12
C ASN A 230 4.64 12.31 -3.55
N ALA A 231 4.43 12.12 -2.25
CA ALA A 231 4.59 10.82 -1.59
C ALA A 231 3.62 9.77 -2.16
N LEU A 232 2.39 10.17 -2.47
CA LEU A 232 1.40 9.29 -3.08
C LEU A 232 1.83 8.87 -4.49
N LEU A 233 2.27 9.83 -5.32
CA LEU A 233 2.60 9.61 -6.72
C LEU A 233 3.93 8.89 -6.94
N ASP A 234 4.98 9.20 -6.19
CA ASP A 234 6.30 8.62 -6.41
C ASP A 234 6.60 7.39 -5.55
N MET A 235 5.86 7.21 -4.45
CA MET A 235 6.01 6.10 -3.51
C MET A 235 7.45 5.94 -3.00
N LYS A 236 8.15 7.05 -2.76
CA LYS A 236 9.56 7.02 -2.32
C LYS A 236 9.70 6.83 -0.82
N VAL A 237 10.55 5.88 -0.45
CA VAL A 237 11.06 5.71 0.91
C VAL A 237 12.55 5.98 0.90
N PHE A 238 13.02 6.83 1.80
CA PHE A 238 14.44 7.17 1.92
C PHE A 238 15.11 6.32 2.98
N THR A 239 16.41 6.10 2.82
CA THR A 239 17.22 5.38 3.80
C THR A 239 18.62 5.97 3.83
N ALA A 240 19.19 6.14 5.01
CA ALA A 240 20.53 6.67 5.18
C ALA A 240 21.26 6.02 6.38
N GLY A 241 22.58 6.09 6.36
CA GLY A 241 23.39 5.85 7.55
C GLY A 241 23.48 7.11 8.40
N VAL A 242 23.77 6.97 9.69
CA VAL A 242 23.90 8.08 10.66
C VAL A 242 24.90 9.16 10.23
N SER A 243 25.88 8.81 9.38
CA SER A 243 26.85 9.77 8.83
C SER A 243 26.17 10.90 8.02
N LEU A 244 25.00 10.65 7.42
CA LEU A 244 24.26 11.68 6.69
C LEU A 244 23.72 12.77 7.61
N LEU A 245 23.51 12.48 8.89
CA LEU A 245 23.00 13.44 9.87
C LEU A 245 24.03 14.51 10.23
N LYS A 246 25.31 14.28 9.91
CA LYS A 246 26.42 15.22 10.12
C LYS A 246 26.61 16.19 8.96
N ASP A 247 25.86 16.03 7.87
CA ASP A 247 25.91 16.92 6.71
C ASP A 247 25.34 18.29 7.11
N GLU A 248 26.10 19.37 6.94
CA GLU A 248 25.67 20.74 7.25
C GLU A 248 24.39 21.13 6.49
N ASN A 249 24.18 20.55 5.30
CA ASN A 249 23.00 20.79 4.48
C ASN A 249 21.86 19.78 4.74
N PHE A 250 21.96 18.96 5.79
CA PHE A 250 20.99 17.90 6.09
C PHE A 250 19.55 18.43 6.13
N GLN A 251 19.28 19.47 6.93
CA GLN A 251 17.93 20.01 7.10
C GLN A 251 17.33 20.49 5.78
N LYS A 252 18.06 21.34 5.05
CA LYS A 252 17.66 21.84 3.72
C LYS A 252 17.41 20.70 2.73
N ARG A 253 18.19 19.62 2.80
CA ARG A 253 18.00 18.42 1.98
C ARG A 253 16.73 17.66 2.35
N MET A 254 16.43 17.51 3.64
CA MET A 254 15.21 16.82 4.12
C MET A 254 13.94 17.58 3.75
N GLU A 255 13.97 18.91 3.87
CA GLU A 255 12.87 19.79 3.44
C GLU A 255 12.60 19.69 1.94
N LYS A 256 13.67 19.73 1.11
CA LYS A 256 13.56 19.57 -0.34
C LYS A 256 13.00 18.20 -0.73
N LEU A 257 13.37 17.15 0.02
CA LEU A 257 12.82 15.81 -0.15
C LEU A 257 11.42 15.65 0.46
N ALA A 258 10.90 16.67 1.16
CA ALA A 258 9.61 16.66 1.84
C ALA A 258 9.42 15.40 2.71
N ILE A 259 10.47 15.03 3.46
CA ILE A 259 10.42 13.93 4.42
C ILE A 259 9.57 14.40 5.62
N LYS A 260 8.63 13.55 6.02
CA LYS A 260 7.68 13.82 7.10
C LYS A 260 8.05 13.11 8.40
N SER A 261 8.51 11.86 8.30
CA SER A 261 8.78 11.04 9.48
C SER A 261 10.16 10.38 9.35
N PHE A 262 10.96 10.50 10.41
CA PHE A 262 12.24 9.81 10.55
C PHE A 262 12.02 8.54 11.38
N VAL A 263 12.51 7.40 10.89
CA VAL A 263 12.40 6.12 11.59
C VAL A 263 13.78 5.71 12.08
N ASN A 264 13.89 5.57 13.40
CA ASN A 264 15.11 5.11 14.05
C ASN A 264 15.21 3.58 14.01
N LEU A 265 16.29 3.05 13.44
CA LEU A 265 16.58 1.61 13.41
C LEU A 265 17.74 1.23 14.36
N GLY A 266 17.87 1.93 15.48
CA GLY A 266 18.83 1.64 16.55
C GLY A 266 20.08 2.53 16.52
N CYS A 267 19.91 3.84 16.33
CA CYS A 267 20.96 4.84 16.50
C CYS A 267 20.43 6.09 17.19
N GLU A 268 21.29 6.89 17.81
CA GLU A 268 20.88 8.20 18.32
C GLU A 268 20.53 9.13 17.14
N LEU A 269 19.33 9.72 17.18
CA LEU A 269 18.88 10.70 16.21
C LEU A 269 19.02 12.11 16.79
N PRO A 270 19.57 13.08 16.04
CA PRO A 270 19.57 14.48 16.43
C PRO A 270 18.23 15.17 16.17
N VAL A 271 17.21 14.42 15.71
CA VAL A 271 15.87 14.91 15.39
C VAL A 271 14.84 13.96 16.00
N PRO A 272 13.63 14.45 16.35
CA PRO A 272 12.53 13.57 16.73
C PRO A 272 12.29 12.50 15.67
N GLY A 273 12.18 11.25 16.11
CA GLY A 273 11.99 10.10 15.24
C GLY A 273 11.08 9.07 15.89
N VAL A 274 10.45 8.26 15.04
CA VAL A 274 9.62 7.14 15.44
C VAL A 274 10.52 5.93 15.58
N GLU A 275 10.50 5.28 16.74
CA GLU A 275 11.18 4.01 16.93
C GLU A 275 10.23 2.86 16.58
N ILE A 276 10.74 1.88 15.84
CA ILE A 276 10.05 0.61 15.58
C ILE A 276 10.97 -0.49 16.10
N PRO A 277 10.86 -0.88 17.39
CA PRO A 277 11.77 -1.83 18.04
C PRO A 277 11.88 -3.17 17.31
N GLU A 278 10.83 -3.59 16.60
CA GLU A 278 10.79 -4.81 15.80
C GLU A 278 11.64 -4.74 14.52
N LEU A 279 12.14 -3.56 14.13
CA LEU A 279 12.98 -3.39 12.94
C LEU A 279 14.43 -3.03 13.27
N ILE A 280 14.76 -2.89 14.55
CA ILE A 280 16.13 -2.68 15.02
C ILE A 280 16.97 -3.93 14.73
N LYS A 281 18.27 -3.74 14.49
CA LYS A 281 19.22 -4.81 14.21
C LYS A 281 19.15 -5.92 15.27
N ARG A 282 19.08 -7.17 14.81
CA ARG A 282 19.17 -8.39 15.63
C ARG A 282 20.15 -9.38 15.02
N ASP A 283 20.62 -10.31 15.85
CA ASP A 283 21.43 -11.45 15.39
C ASP A 283 20.63 -12.33 14.43
N ASN A 284 21.32 -12.85 13.42
CA ASN A 284 20.74 -13.63 12.34
C ASN A 284 19.44 -13.02 11.74
N PHE A 285 19.53 -11.75 11.30
CA PHE A 285 18.38 -10.99 10.81
C PHE A 285 17.56 -11.70 9.71
N ARG A 286 18.19 -12.59 8.92
CA ARG A 286 17.50 -13.37 7.89
C ARG A 286 16.48 -14.34 8.49
N GLU A 287 16.82 -14.98 9.60
CA GLU A 287 15.90 -15.85 10.32
C GLU A 287 14.87 -15.02 11.09
N TYR A 288 15.30 -13.89 11.67
CA TYR A 288 14.38 -12.95 12.31
C TYR A 288 13.29 -12.42 11.37
N MET A 289 13.56 -12.28 10.07
CA MET A 289 12.52 -11.94 9.09
C MET A 289 11.34 -12.92 9.11
N LYS A 290 11.55 -14.18 9.51
CA LYS A 290 10.52 -15.22 9.60
C LYS A 290 9.81 -15.19 10.97
N THR A 291 9.56 -14.01 11.50
CA THR A 291 8.87 -13.82 12.78
C THR A 291 7.68 -12.88 12.63
N LYS A 292 6.72 -13.00 13.55
CA LYS A 292 5.57 -12.10 13.62
C LYS A 292 6.02 -10.67 13.95
N ASP A 293 6.95 -10.52 14.89
CA ASP A 293 7.50 -9.22 15.27
C ASP A 293 8.00 -8.46 14.04
N PHE A 294 8.82 -9.10 13.20
CA PHE A 294 9.31 -8.45 11.99
C PHE A 294 8.17 -8.06 11.03
N LEU A 295 7.18 -8.93 10.85
CA LEU A 295 5.99 -8.64 10.02
C LEU A 295 5.19 -7.45 10.58
N GLU A 296 5.02 -7.38 11.90
CA GLU A 296 4.33 -6.30 12.60
C GLU A 296 5.11 -4.99 12.52
N GLY A 297 6.43 -5.03 12.69
CA GLY A 297 7.32 -3.88 12.48
C GLY A 297 7.23 -3.33 11.06
N MET A 298 7.24 -4.21 10.05
CA MET A 298 7.05 -3.83 8.65
C MET A 298 5.66 -3.23 8.41
N ALA A 299 4.62 -3.75 9.06
CA ALA A 299 3.26 -3.22 8.98
C ALA A 299 3.18 -1.79 9.57
N LYS A 300 3.77 -1.57 10.76
CA LYS A 300 3.86 -0.23 11.39
C LYS A 300 4.61 0.75 10.50
N LEU A 301 5.74 0.33 9.92
CA LEU A 301 6.54 1.15 9.03
C LEU A 301 5.75 1.59 7.78
N ILE A 302 5.02 0.67 7.17
CA ILE A 302 4.19 0.97 6.00
C ILE A 302 3.02 1.88 6.36
N GLU A 303 2.42 1.69 7.54
CA GLU A 303 1.33 2.53 8.04
C GLU A 303 1.79 3.97 8.29
N LEU A 304 3.01 4.17 8.79
CA LEU A 304 3.63 5.49 8.97
C LEU A 304 3.75 6.27 7.66
N TYR A 305 3.80 5.58 6.51
CA TYR A 305 3.79 6.22 5.19
C TYR A 305 2.49 7.00 4.90
N SER A 306 1.42 6.78 5.67
CA SER A 306 0.19 7.58 5.56
C SER A 306 0.39 9.05 5.90
N GLU A 307 1.46 9.39 6.62
CA GLU A 307 1.84 10.77 6.98
C GLU A 307 2.69 11.45 5.88
N GLY A 308 3.18 10.69 4.91
CA GLY A 308 4.02 11.17 3.80
C GLY A 308 5.31 10.36 3.63
N ARG A 309 6.33 10.98 3.02
CA ARG A 309 7.62 10.32 2.78
C ARG A 309 8.33 10.06 4.10
N ILE A 310 8.81 8.84 4.26
CA ILE A 310 9.55 8.42 5.45
C ILE A 310 11.04 8.23 5.13
N MET A 311 11.89 8.44 6.12
CA MET A 311 13.32 8.15 6.05
C MET A 311 13.76 7.20 7.15
N LEU A 312 14.30 6.05 6.74
CA LEU A 312 14.91 5.08 7.64
C LEU A 312 16.36 5.47 7.94
N ILE A 313 16.73 5.49 9.21
CA ILE A 313 18.10 5.81 9.62
C ILE A 313 18.65 4.64 10.44
N CYS A 314 19.86 4.20 10.11
CA CYS A 314 20.58 3.23 10.93
C CYS A 314 22.04 3.65 11.15
N ARG A 315 22.72 2.99 12.09
CA ARG A 315 24.12 3.28 12.42
C ARG A 315 25.09 3.05 11.25
N GLU A 316 24.92 1.97 10.49
CA GLU A 316 25.85 1.58 9.43
C GLU A 316 25.76 2.50 8.21
N LYS A 317 26.91 2.85 7.61
CA LYS A 317 26.98 3.64 6.37
C LYS A 317 26.46 2.87 5.15
N ASP A 318 26.90 1.63 4.96
CA ASP A 318 26.51 0.80 3.81
C ASP A 318 25.26 -0.05 4.07
N TRP A 319 24.17 0.29 3.39
CA TRP A 319 22.88 -0.40 3.52
C TRP A 319 22.93 -1.88 3.13
N ARG A 320 23.89 -2.29 2.29
CA ARG A 320 24.04 -3.69 1.84
C ARG A 320 24.54 -4.62 2.93
N LYS A 321 25.20 -4.06 3.94
CA LYS A 321 25.84 -4.80 5.04
C LYS A 321 25.05 -4.71 6.35
N CYS A 322 23.85 -4.10 6.34
CA CYS A 322 23.00 -3.99 7.53
C CYS A 322 21.55 -4.42 7.25
N HIS A 323 20.71 -4.37 8.29
CA HIS A 323 19.30 -4.79 8.24
C HIS A 323 18.47 -3.97 7.22
N ARG A 324 18.90 -2.75 6.85
CA ARG A 324 18.26 -1.95 5.80
C ARG A 324 18.13 -2.69 4.48
N LYS A 325 19.04 -3.63 4.13
CA LYS A 325 18.91 -4.45 2.91
C LYS A 325 17.64 -5.29 2.90
N HIS A 326 17.26 -5.84 4.05
CA HIS A 326 16.10 -6.72 4.24
C HIS A 326 14.81 -5.91 4.25
N ILE A 327 14.77 -4.82 5.03
CA ILE A 327 13.63 -3.88 5.04
C ILE A 327 13.39 -3.33 3.63
N SER A 328 14.46 -2.90 2.95
CA SER A 328 14.38 -2.39 1.57
C SER A 328 13.87 -3.43 0.58
N TRP A 329 14.22 -4.71 0.77
CA TRP A 329 13.72 -5.78 -0.07
C TRP A 329 12.20 -5.95 0.08
N VAL A 330 11.70 -5.96 1.32
CA VAL A 330 10.25 -6.03 1.58
C VAL A 330 9.53 -4.81 1.01
N LEU A 331 10.02 -3.60 1.28
CA LEU A 331 9.41 -2.36 0.76
C LEU A 331 9.35 -2.32 -0.78
N ARG A 332 10.44 -2.72 -1.45
CA ARG A 332 10.45 -2.80 -2.93
C ARG A 332 9.43 -3.81 -3.44
N ASN A 333 9.28 -4.96 -2.79
CA ASN A 333 8.25 -5.93 -3.13
C ASN A 333 6.83 -5.43 -2.87
N MET A 334 6.64 -4.48 -1.95
CA MET A 334 5.37 -3.77 -1.74
C MET A 334 5.14 -2.62 -2.73
N GLY A 335 6.07 -2.40 -3.66
CA GLY A 335 5.95 -1.39 -4.72
C GLY A 335 6.61 -0.05 -4.42
N PHE A 336 7.21 0.16 -3.24
CA PHE A 336 7.92 1.40 -2.94
C PHE A 336 9.19 1.57 -3.79
N ASP A 337 9.59 2.82 -4.04
CA ASP A 337 10.90 3.18 -4.57
C ASP A 337 11.83 3.53 -3.42
N VAL A 338 12.76 2.63 -3.10
CA VAL A 338 13.64 2.78 -1.95
C VAL A 338 14.95 3.44 -2.36
N ILE A 339 15.15 4.68 -1.92
CA ILE A 339 16.30 5.53 -2.24
C ILE A 339 17.30 5.52 -1.08
N HIS A 340 18.50 5.02 -1.35
CA HIS A 340 19.61 5.01 -0.38
C HIS A 340 20.46 6.26 -0.53
N LEU A 341 20.32 7.18 0.42
CA LEU A 341 21.11 8.40 0.49
C LEU A 341 22.49 8.11 1.09
N ARG A 342 23.48 8.85 0.60
CA ARG A 342 24.86 8.85 1.10
C ARG A 342 25.22 10.28 1.51
N ALA A 343 26.05 10.39 2.55
CA ALA A 343 26.79 11.62 2.82
C ALA A 343 27.72 11.87 1.63
N PHE A 344 27.77 13.12 1.18
CA PHE A 344 28.70 13.55 0.15
C PHE A 344 30.09 13.77 0.74
#